data_AF-A0A2J8RIA6-F1
#
_entry.id   AF-A0A2J8RIA6-F1
#
_cell.length_a   1.000
_cell.length_b   1.000
_cell.length_c   1.000
_cell.angle_alpha   90.00
_cell.angle_beta   90.00
_cell.angle_gamma   90.00
#
_symmetry.space_group_name_H-M   'P 1'
#
loop_
_entity.id
_entity.type
_entity.pdbx_description
1 polymer ?
#
loop_
_entity_poly.entity_id
_entity_poly.type
_entity_poly.pdbx_seq_one_letter_code
_entity_poly.pdbx_strand_id
1 'polypeptide(L)'
;MNRLYNSMEPRVMDDDMLKLAVGDQGPQEEAGQLAKQEGILFKDVLSLQLDFRNILRIDNLWQFENLRKLQLNNNIIEKIEGLENLTHLVWLDLSFNNIETI
;
A
#
# COMPACT_ATOMS: atom_id res chain seq x y z
N MET A 1 -7.58 19.71 18.80
CA MET A 1 -6.72 18.61 18.29
C MET A 1 -7.43 18.01 17.09
N ASN A 2 -6.82 18.14 15.90
CA ASN A 2 -7.43 18.03 14.58
C ASN A 2 -7.96 16.62 14.27
N ARG A 3 -9.29 16.50 14.12
CA ARG A 3 -9.99 15.32 13.58
C ARG A 3 -10.05 15.35 12.04
N LEU A 4 -8.93 15.60 11.37
CA LEU A 4 -8.91 15.63 9.89
C LEU A 4 -8.88 14.23 9.25
N TYR A 5 -8.66 13.17 10.03
CA TYR A 5 -8.73 11.78 9.55
C TYR A 5 -10.12 11.14 9.73
N ASN A 6 -11.06 11.84 10.36
CA ASN A 6 -12.39 11.31 10.70
C ASN A 6 -13.41 11.42 9.55
N SER A 7 -12.97 11.70 8.33
CA SER A 7 -13.82 11.90 7.15
C SER A 7 -13.55 10.94 5.99
N MET A 8 -12.52 10.10 6.08
CA MET A 8 -12.29 9.05 5.09
C MET A 8 -12.97 7.77 5.56
N GLU A 9 -13.99 7.34 4.83
CA GLU A 9 -14.64 6.05 5.07
C GLU A 9 -13.60 4.92 5.04
N PRO A 10 -13.70 3.92 5.93
CA PRO A 10 -12.90 2.69 5.85
C PRO A 10 -12.92 2.12 4.44
N ARG A 11 -11.75 1.77 3.88
CA ARG A 11 -11.65 1.23 2.51
C ARG A 11 -10.94 -0.12 2.47
N VAL A 12 -11.38 -0.95 1.55
CA VAL A 12 -10.64 -2.14 1.11
C VAL A 12 -9.60 -1.68 0.09
N MET A 13 -8.41 -2.26 0.14
CA MET A 13 -7.39 -1.99 -0.89
C MET A 13 -7.87 -2.41 -2.28
N ASP A 14 -7.83 -1.48 -3.22
CA ASP A 14 -8.19 -1.68 -4.63
C ASP A 14 -7.05 -1.27 -5.57
N ASP A 15 -7.17 -1.66 -6.83
CA ASP A 15 -6.15 -1.38 -7.85
C ASP A 15 -5.93 0.13 -8.06
N ASP A 16 -6.96 0.95 -7.92
CA ASP A 16 -6.85 2.38 -8.15
C ASP A 16 -6.04 3.07 -7.03
N MET A 17 -6.27 2.69 -5.77
CA MET A 17 -5.45 3.11 -4.64
C MET A 17 -3.98 2.71 -4.83
N LEU A 18 -3.72 1.51 -5.34
CA LEU A 18 -2.39 0.98 -5.57
C LEU A 18 -1.69 1.72 -6.73
N LYS A 19 -2.38 1.95 -7.85
CA LYS A 19 -1.85 2.75 -8.97
C LYS A 19 -1.51 4.16 -8.53
N LEU A 20 -2.39 4.81 -7.76
CA LEU A 20 -2.15 6.14 -7.21
C LEU A 20 -0.94 6.13 -6.28
N ALA A 21 -0.85 5.16 -5.36
CA ALA A 21 0.28 5.04 -4.44
C ALA A 21 1.62 4.93 -5.16
N VAL A 22 1.70 4.02 -6.14
CA VAL A 22 2.94 3.80 -6.89
C VAL A 22 3.24 5.00 -7.80
N GLY A 23 2.22 5.61 -8.39
CA GLY A 23 2.36 6.83 -9.18
C GLY A 23 2.94 7.98 -8.36
N ASP A 24 2.44 8.20 -7.15
CA ASP A 24 2.90 9.30 -6.28
C ASP A 24 4.31 9.05 -5.73
N GLN A 25 4.68 7.77 -5.52
CA GLN A 25 5.97 7.36 -4.96
C GLN A 25 7.05 7.14 -6.02
N GLY A 26 6.66 6.98 -7.28
CA GLY A 26 7.57 6.80 -8.40
C GLY A 26 8.38 8.06 -8.72
N PRO A 27 9.37 7.96 -9.62
CA PRO A 27 10.20 9.10 -10.00
C PRO A 27 9.33 10.24 -10.56
N GLN A 28 9.61 11.46 -10.13
CA GLN A 28 8.85 12.66 -10.52
C GLN A 28 9.50 13.42 -11.69
N GLU A 29 10.71 13.01 -12.07
CA GLU A 29 11.45 13.52 -13.22
C GLU A 29 10.78 13.14 -14.53
N GLU A 30 11.20 13.77 -15.63
CA GLU A 30 10.64 13.55 -16.96
C GLU A 30 10.62 12.06 -17.37
N ALA A 31 11.70 11.32 -17.10
CA ALA A 31 11.77 9.88 -17.34
C ALA A 31 10.75 9.09 -16.50
N GLY A 32 10.51 9.50 -15.26
CA GLY A 32 9.50 8.90 -14.39
C GLY A 32 8.07 9.19 -14.84
N GLN A 33 7.82 10.40 -15.34
CA GLN A 33 6.51 10.77 -15.88
C GLN A 33 6.20 10.02 -17.18
N LEU A 34 7.19 9.81 -18.05
CA LEU A 34 7.07 8.97 -19.24
C LEU A 34 6.77 7.51 -18.86
N ALA A 35 7.47 6.96 -17.86
CA ALA A 35 7.17 5.61 -17.36
C ALA A 35 5.74 5.49 -16.80
N LYS A 36 5.19 6.53 -16.16
CA LYS A 36 3.78 6.55 -15.72
C LYS A 36 2.81 6.50 -16.90
N GLN A 37 3.15 7.10 -18.04
CA GLN A 37 2.32 7.08 -19.26
C GLN A 37 2.34 5.71 -19.95
N GLU A 38 3.45 4.98 -19.90
CA GLU A 38 3.58 3.62 -20.44
C GLU A 38 2.92 2.54 -19.55
N GLY A 39 2.52 2.92 -18.33
CA GLY A 39 1.87 2.05 -17.36
C GLY A 39 2.86 1.53 -16.31
N ILE A 40 2.43 1.60 -15.06
CA ILE A 40 3.22 1.14 -13.92
C ILE A 40 3.07 -0.37 -13.79
N LEU A 41 4.17 -1.11 -13.97
CA LEU A 41 4.21 -2.54 -13.72
C LEU A 41 4.47 -2.79 -12.22
N PHE A 42 3.47 -3.31 -11.50
CA PHE A 42 3.58 -3.58 -10.06
C PHE A 42 4.71 -4.56 -9.70
N LYS A 43 5.10 -5.44 -10.62
CA LYS A 43 6.25 -6.34 -10.46
C LYS A 43 7.58 -5.61 -10.27
N ASP A 44 7.72 -4.36 -10.71
CA ASP A 44 8.98 -3.61 -10.61
C ASP A 44 9.05 -2.77 -9.31
N VAL A 45 7.96 -2.75 -8.53
CA VAL A 45 7.88 -2.01 -7.27
C VAL A 45 8.55 -2.80 -6.15
N LEU A 46 9.59 -2.21 -5.55
CA LEU A 46 10.34 -2.81 -4.44
C LEU A 46 9.87 -2.32 -3.07
N SER A 47 9.24 -1.16 -2.99
CA SER A 47 8.78 -0.54 -1.76
C SER A 47 7.42 0.13 -1.98
N LEU A 48 6.49 -0.10 -1.07
CA LEU A 48 5.14 0.47 -1.15
C LEU A 48 4.74 1.09 0.19
N GLN A 49 4.37 2.38 0.16
CA GLN A 49 3.89 3.13 1.30
C GLN A 49 2.38 3.37 1.22
N LEU A 50 1.66 2.91 2.25
CA LEU A 50 0.21 2.96 2.36
C LEU A 50 -0.23 3.46 3.75
N ASP A 51 0.61 4.23 4.43
CA ASP A 51 0.31 4.79 5.74
C ASP A 51 -0.78 5.87 5.71
N PHE A 52 -1.57 5.95 6.80
CA PHE A 52 -2.65 6.93 6.99
C PHE A 52 -3.73 6.91 5.90
N ARG A 53 -4.13 5.73 5.42
CA ARG A 53 -5.10 5.57 4.33
C ARG A 53 -6.47 5.02 4.75
N ASN A 54 -6.72 4.86 6.06
CA ASN A 54 -7.95 4.24 6.60
C ASN A 54 -8.26 2.87 5.95
N ILE A 55 -7.23 2.07 5.68
CA ILE A 55 -7.38 0.72 5.12
C ILE A 55 -7.93 -0.20 6.21
N LEU A 56 -9.06 -0.84 5.92
CA LEU A 56 -9.71 -1.83 6.77
C LEU A 56 -9.27 -3.25 6.46
N ARG A 57 -9.02 -3.54 5.18
CA ARG A 57 -8.69 -4.88 4.69
C ARG A 57 -7.61 -4.83 3.62
N ILE A 58 -6.63 -5.70 3.80
CA ILE A 58 -5.54 -5.94 2.85
C ILE A 58 -6.09 -6.80 1.70
N ASP A 59 -5.89 -6.36 0.46
CA ASP A 59 -6.27 -7.09 -0.75
C ASP A 59 -5.41 -6.61 -1.94
N ASN A 60 -5.46 -7.31 -3.08
CA ASN A 60 -4.80 -6.93 -4.34
C ASN A 60 -3.25 -6.81 -4.32
N LEU A 61 -2.59 -7.20 -3.21
CA LEU A 61 -1.12 -7.20 -3.12
C LEU A 61 -0.43 -8.31 -3.90
N TRP A 62 -1.19 -9.29 -4.41
CA TRP A 62 -0.66 -10.41 -5.20
C TRP A 62 0.07 -9.98 -6.48
N GLN A 63 -0.14 -8.75 -6.95
CA GLN A 63 0.51 -8.18 -8.14
C GLN A 63 1.96 -7.72 -7.87
N PHE A 64 2.36 -7.56 -6.61
CA PHE A 64 3.67 -7.01 -6.21
C PHE A 64 4.70 -8.10 -5.95
N GLU A 65 4.99 -8.91 -6.98
CA GLU A 65 5.84 -10.11 -6.87
C GLU A 65 7.24 -9.87 -6.27
N ASN A 66 7.83 -8.69 -6.53
CA ASN A 66 9.17 -8.34 -6.06
C ASN A 66 9.18 -7.36 -4.87
N LEU A 67 8.04 -7.17 -4.19
CA LEU A 67 7.96 -6.24 -3.06
C LEU A 67 8.89 -6.68 -1.94
N ARG A 68 9.71 -5.75 -1.46
CA ARG A 68 10.65 -5.97 -0.35
C ARG A 68 10.26 -5.24 0.91
N LYS A 69 9.60 -4.08 0.78
CA LYS A 69 9.17 -3.24 1.90
C LYS A 69 7.70 -2.86 1.75
N LEU A 70 6.91 -3.12 2.78
CA LEU A 70 5.50 -2.75 2.85
C LEU A 70 5.21 -1.95 4.12
N GLN A 71 4.78 -0.71 3.96
CA GLN A 71 4.42 0.20 5.06
C GLN A 71 2.90 0.38 5.10
N LEU A 72 2.27 -0.14 6.14
CA LEU A 72 0.82 -0.14 6.37
C LEU A 72 0.45 0.44 7.75
N ASN A 73 1.37 1.15 8.41
CA ASN A 73 1.13 1.72 9.73
C ASN A 73 0.07 2.83 9.70
N ASN A 74 -0.58 3.08 10.84
CA ASN A 74 -1.66 4.07 10.98
C ASN A 74 -2.84 3.83 10.01
N ASN A 75 -3.24 2.57 9.87
CA ASN A 75 -4.49 2.20 9.21
C ASN A 75 -5.45 1.61 10.25
N ILE A 76 -6.55 1.00 9.81
CA ILE A 76 -7.55 0.38 10.68
C ILE A 76 -7.71 -1.10 10.34
N ILE A 77 -6.62 -1.74 9.91
CA ILE A 77 -6.62 -3.15 9.49
C ILE A 77 -6.98 -4.02 10.69
N GLU A 78 -7.96 -4.90 10.53
CA GLU A 78 -8.44 -5.76 11.61
C GLU A 78 -7.81 -7.16 11.58
N LYS A 79 -7.32 -7.59 10.42
CA LYS A 79 -6.77 -8.93 10.21
C LYS A 79 -5.58 -8.91 9.25
N ILE A 80 -4.57 -9.72 9.55
CA ILE A 80 -3.45 -9.97 8.65
C ILE A 80 -3.86 -11.04 7.64
N GLU A 81 -4.00 -10.66 6.37
CA GLU A 81 -4.36 -11.53 5.24
C GLU A 81 -3.86 -10.93 3.92
N GLY A 82 -3.85 -11.71 2.83
CA GLY A 82 -3.51 -11.19 1.50
C GLY A 82 -2.01 -10.93 1.27
N LEU A 83 -1.15 -11.42 2.18
CA LEU A 83 0.31 -11.26 2.13
C LEU A 83 1.02 -12.52 1.59
N GLU A 84 0.29 -13.57 1.23
CA GLU A 84 0.83 -14.90 0.93
C GLU A 84 1.71 -14.92 -0.31
N ASN A 85 1.46 -14.00 -1.26
CA ASN A 85 2.21 -13.87 -2.50
C ASN A 85 3.45 -12.97 -2.39
N LEU A 86 3.66 -12.29 -1.26
CA LEU A 86 4.79 -11.38 -1.07
C LEU A 86 6.05 -12.13 -0.64
N THR A 87 6.50 -13.08 -1.47
CA THR A 87 7.59 -14.01 -1.14
C THR A 87 8.95 -13.35 -0.94
N HIS A 88 9.12 -12.12 -1.42
CA HIS A 88 10.35 -11.34 -1.32
C HIS A 88 10.32 -10.27 -0.21
N LEU A 89 9.24 -10.22 0.58
CA LEU A 89 9.06 -9.22 1.62
C LEU A 89 10.08 -9.42 2.75
N VAL A 90 10.88 -8.40 3.02
CA VAL A 90 11.90 -8.41 4.09
C VAL A 90 11.60 -7.42 5.20
N TRP A 91 10.65 -6.50 4.97
CA TRP A 91 10.25 -5.49 5.94
C TRP A 91 8.75 -5.20 5.82
N LEU A 92 8.07 -5.24 6.97
CA LEU A 92 6.64 -5.02 7.10
C LEU A 92 6.38 -4.17 8.34
N ASP A 93 5.67 -3.05 8.17
CA ASP A 93 5.18 -2.24 9.28
C ASP A 93 3.65 -2.21 9.30
N LEU A 94 3.08 -2.79 10.35
CA LEU A 94 1.64 -2.83 10.63
C LEU A 94 1.30 -2.09 11.95
N SER A 95 2.22 -1.28 12.47
CA SER A 95 2.04 -0.57 13.73
C SER A 95 0.82 0.37 13.67
N PHE A 96 0.14 0.58 14.80
CA PHE A 96 -1.04 1.46 14.86
C PHE A 96 -2.16 1.03 13.91
N ASN A 97 -2.44 -0.27 13.85
CA ASN A 97 -3.64 -0.85 13.25
C ASN A 97 -4.57 -1.43 14.34
N ASN A 98 -5.76 -1.86 13.95
CA ASN A 98 -6.76 -2.49 14.82
C ASN A 98 -6.67 -4.02 14.79
N ILE A 99 -5.47 -4.57 14.57
CA ILE A 99 -5.27 -6.01 14.46
C ILE A 99 -5.49 -6.61 15.85
N GLU A 100 -6.65 -7.21 16.05
CA GLU A 100 -6.93 -7.93 17.28
C GLU A 100 -6.17 -9.26 17.29
N THR A 101 -5.78 -9.68 18.48
CA THR A 101 -4.94 -10.87 18.68
C THR A 101 -5.65 -12.13 18.16
N ILE A 102 -4.91 -12.94 17.41
CA ILE A 102 -5.33 -14.23 16.84
C ILE A 102 -5.79 -15.19 17.94
#